data_AF-A0A6N1CCP0-F1
#
_entry.id   AF-A0A6N1CCP0-F1
#
_cell.length_a   1.000
_cell.length_b   1.000
_cell.length_c   1.000
_cell.angle_alpha   90.00
_cell.angle_beta   90.00
_cell.angle_gamma   90.00
#
_symmetry.space_group_name_H-M   'P 1'
#
loop_
_entity.id
_entity.type
_entity.pdbx_description
1 polymer ?
#
loop_
_entity_poly.entity_id
_entity_poly.type
_entity_poly.pdbx_seq_one_letter_code
_entity_poly.pdbx_strand_id
1 'polypeptide(L)'
;MKKMFMPAFIMLLSLYGCAEMPAYSNVESHEAGDESRYTVLETDTYAGRPQRHLLDSEPDLNIIRINDKKVGNIPFSTYYYRNDSPQRAVLTPGTYTVQLEYRLPLHFMFADLEFEGKPGQKVIARTKYVGPSRLEIWLEDAATGAVVSKRVR
;
A
#
# COMPACT_ATOMS: atom_id res chain seq x y z
N MET A 1 -17.15 20.13 -54.74
CA MET A 1 -16.83 18.97 -53.87
C MET A 1 -15.63 19.31 -53.00
N LYS A 2 -15.82 19.69 -51.73
CA LYS A 2 -14.77 19.66 -50.71
C LYS A 2 -15.36 19.05 -49.45
N LYS A 3 -14.70 17.97 -49.02
CA LYS A 3 -15.19 16.95 -48.10
C LYS A 3 -15.15 17.45 -46.67
N MET A 4 -16.20 17.14 -45.92
CA MET A 4 -16.27 17.21 -44.46
C MET A 4 -15.07 16.45 -43.87
N PHE A 5 -14.16 17.17 -43.22
CA PHE A 5 -13.04 16.60 -42.46
C PHE A 5 -13.09 17.15 -41.03
N MET A 6 -14.18 16.87 -40.33
CA MET A 6 -14.27 17.19 -38.90
C MET A 6 -15.22 16.22 -38.19
N PRO A 7 -14.83 14.93 -38.06
CA PRO A 7 -15.23 14.23 -36.83
C PRO A 7 -14.10 13.39 -36.20
N ALA A 8 -12.94 13.26 -36.85
CA ALA A 8 -11.90 12.34 -36.38
C ALA A 8 -11.16 12.83 -35.12
N PHE A 9 -11.09 14.14 -34.88
CA PHE A 9 -10.30 14.69 -33.76
C PHE A 9 -11.00 14.53 -32.39
N ILE A 10 -12.33 14.49 -32.36
CA ILE A 10 -13.11 14.31 -31.11
C ILE A 10 -13.09 12.84 -30.68
N MET A 11 -13.05 11.91 -31.62
CA MET A 11 -12.96 10.46 -31.34
C MET A 11 -11.61 10.06 -30.74
N LEU A 12 -10.55 10.84 -30.99
CA LEU A 12 -9.21 10.62 -30.43
C LEU A 12 -9.12 11.02 -28.94
N LEU A 13 -9.94 11.96 -28.48
CA LEU A 13 -9.96 12.41 -27.08
C LEU A 13 -10.72 11.45 -26.16
N SER A 14 -11.65 10.65 -26.70
CA SER A 14 -12.30 9.54 -25.97
C SER A 14 -11.41 8.29 -25.84
N LEU A 15 -10.24 8.27 -26.47
CA LEU A 15 -9.24 7.20 -26.34
C LEU A 15 -8.12 7.51 -25.33
N TYR A 16 -8.20 8.64 -24.63
CA TYR A 16 -7.59 8.72 -23.30
C TYR A 16 -8.40 7.80 -22.41
N GLY A 17 -8.12 6.49 -22.52
CA GLY A 17 -8.51 5.52 -21.55
C GLY A 17 -8.24 6.15 -20.20
N CYS A 18 -9.29 6.25 -19.37
CA CYS A 18 -9.11 6.28 -17.94
C CYS A 18 -7.97 5.31 -17.67
N ALA A 19 -6.85 5.79 -17.13
CA ALA A 19 -5.77 4.90 -16.72
C ALA A 19 -6.46 3.90 -15.80
N GLU A 20 -6.77 2.73 -16.36
CA GLU A 20 -7.49 1.69 -15.66
C GLU A 20 -6.50 1.34 -14.57
N MET A 21 -6.82 1.75 -13.33
CA MET A 21 -6.12 1.22 -12.17
C MET A 21 -6.20 -0.29 -12.39
N PRO A 22 -5.09 -0.96 -12.70
CA PRO A 22 -5.17 -2.40 -12.76
C PRO A 22 -5.45 -2.75 -11.30
N ALA A 23 -6.61 -3.36 -11.05
CA ALA A 23 -6.94 -3.66 -9.70
C ALA A 23 -6.26 -4.93 -9.31
N TYR A 24 -5.95 -4.86 -8.06
CA TYR A 24 -4.72 -5.41 -7.66
C TYR A 24 -4.80 -5.42 -6.13
N SER A 25 -5.65 -6.36 -5.77
CA SER A 25 -6.28 -6.76 -4.54
C SER A 25 -6.63 -8.23 -4.74
N ASN A 26 -6.90 -9.00 -3.70
CA ASN A 26 -7.57 -10.31 -3.89
C ASN A 26 -9.07 -10.14 -4.25
N VAL A 27 -9.40 -9.03 -4.90
CA VAL A 27 -10.71 -8.50 -5.25
C VAL A 27 -10.63 -8.09 -6.72
N GLU A 28 -11.68 -8.36 -7.50
CA GLU A 28 -11.71 -8.02 -8.92
C GLU A 28 -11.77 -6.50 -9.16
N SER A 29 -11.25 -6.06 -10.32
CA SER A 29 -11.06 -4.64 -10.61
C SER A 29 -12.29 -3.78 -10.71
N HIS A 30 -13.39 -4.41 -11.07
CA HIS A 30 -14.68 -3.75 -11.15
C HIS A 30 -15.37 -3.62 -9.78
N GLU A 31 -14.91 -4.35 -8.75
CA GLU A 31 -15.49 -4.34 -7.40
C GLU A 31 -14.73 -3.42 -6.43
N ALA A 32 -13.46 -3.13 -6.71
CA ALA A 32 -12.57 -2.32 -5.85
C ALA A 32 -12.97 -0.83 -5.72
N GLY A 33 -14.00 -0.36 -6.43
CA GLY A 33 -14.51 1.00 -6.33
C GLY A 33 -15.26 1.30 -5.02
N ASP A 34 -15.76 0.27 -4.32
CA ASP A 34 -16.41 0.40 -3.02
C ASP A 34 -15.51 -0.15 -1.90
N GLU A 35 -14.58 0.68 -1.43
CA GLU A 35 -13.60 0.33 -0.40
C GLU A 35 -14.23 0.01 0.97
N SER A 36 -15.51 0.36 1.17
CA SER A 36 -16.23 0.09 2.43
C SER A 36 -16.42 -1.41 2.71
N ARG A 37 -16.26 -2.26 1.68
CA ARG A 37 -16.39 -3.72 1.80
C ARG A 37 -15.07 -4.42 2.08
N TYR A 38 -13.97 -3.69 1.99
CA TYR A 38 -12.61 -4.22 1.98
C TYR A 38 -11.78 -3.65 3.12
N THR A 39 -10.70 -4.32 3.43
CA THR A 39 -9.65 -3.81 4.29
C THR A 39 -8.57 -3.16 3.43
N VAL A 40 -8.21 -1.93 3.73
CA VAL A 40 -7.13 -1.21 3.05
C VAL A 40 -5.90 -1.24 3.95
N LEU A 41 -4.82 -1.89 3.51
CA LEU A 41 -3.51 -1.84 4.14
C LEU A 41 -2.63 -0.85 3.39
N GLU A 42 -2.05 0.11 4.10
CA GLU A 42 -1.13 1.10 3.54
C GLU A 42 0.17 1.17 4.36
N THR A 43 1.30 1.48 3.73
CA THR A 43 2.49 1.88 4.47
C THR A 43 2.44 3.38 4.77
N ASP A 44 3.06 3.79 5.87
CA ASP A 44 3.06 5.20 6.23
C ASP A 44 3.73 6.06 5.15
N THR A 45 3.16 7.24 4.93
CA THR A 45 3.73 8.23 4.01
C THR A 45 4.79 9.05 4.73
N TYR A 46 5.73 9.59 3.97
CA TYR A 46 6.64 10.63 4.48
C TYR A 46 5.91 11.83 5.12
N ALA A 47 4.65 12.10 4.71
CA ALA A 47 3.85 13.17 5.29
C ALA A 47 3.25 12.85 6.68
N GLY A 48 3.07 11.56 6.99
CA GLY A 48 2.46 11.07 8.24
C GLY A 48 3.45 10.88 9.40
N ARG A 49 4.76 10.94 9.12
CA ARG A 49 5.81 10.76 10.13
C ARG A 49 5.94 12.00 11.03
N PRO A 50 6.00 11.84 12.36
CA PRO A 50 6.06 12.95 13.31
C PRO A 50 7.39 13.71 13.29
N GLN A 51 8.47 13.12 12.75
CA GLN A 51 9.78 13.75 12.64
C GLN A 51 10.14 13.96 11.16
N ARG A 52 10.53 15.20 10.84
CA ARG A 52 10.97 15.65 9.50
C ARG A 52 12.38 16.23 9.59
N HIS A 53 13.31 15.51 10.22
CA HIS A 53 14.69 15.98 10.31
C HIS A 53 15.52 15.37 9.17
N LEU A 54 16.49 16.12 8.66
CA LEU A 54 17.46 15.65 7.65
C LEU A 54 18.27 14.41 8.10
N LEU A 55 18.27 14.14 9.41
CA LEU A 55 18.95 13.00 10.04
C LEU A 55 17.97 11.90 10.43
N ASP A 56 16.69 12.08 10.13
CA ASP A 56 15.69 11.08 10.43
C ASP A 56 15.93 9.86 9.54
N SER A 57 16.31 8.78 10.20
CA SER A 57 16.76 7.55 9.57
C SER A 57 15.67 6.48 9.61
N GLU A 58 14.42 6.88 9.89
CA GLU A 58 13.27 5.98 9.80
C GLU A 58 13.14 5.46 8.37
N PRO A 59 13.35 4.15 8.15
CA PRO A 59 13.33 3.61 6.81
C PRO A 59 11.90 3.47 6.30
N ASP A 60 11.79 3.49 4.98
CA ASP A 60 10.56 3.10 4.32
C ASP A 60 10.23 1.64 4.61
N LEU A 61 8.94 1.40 4.84
CA LEU A 61 8.38 0.05 4.85
C LEU A 61 7.90 -0.29 3.46
N ASN A 62 8.28 -1.48 3.01
CA ASN A 62 7.81 -2.09 1.78
C ASN A 62 7.02 -3.36 2.11
N ILE A 63 5.78 -3.46 1.66
CA ILE A 63 4.99 -4.68 1.70
C ILE A 63 5.54 -5.62 0.62
N ILE A 64 6.11 -6.76 1.02
CA ILE A 64 6.72 -7.70 0.07
C ILE A 64 5.95 -9.01 -0.07
N ARG A 65 5.21 -9.43 0.97
CA ARG A 65 4.33 -10.60 0.94
C ARG A 65 3.04 -10.38 1.74
N ILE A 66 1.96 -11.01 1.28
CA ILE A 66 0.72 -11.20 2.04
C ILE A 66 0.29 -12.67 1.91
N ASN A 67 0.04 -13.33 3.05
CA ASN A 67 -0.25 -14.77 3.15
C ASN A 67 0.74 -15.62 2.32
N ASP A 68 2.03 -15.39 2.54
CA ASP A 68 3.18 -16.04 1.87
C ASP A 68 3.31 -15.82 0.35
N LYS A 69 2.36 -15.11 -0.25
CA LYS A 69 2.41 -14.78 -1.67
C LYS A 69 3.09 -13.43 -1.87
N LYS A 70 4.06 -13.39 -2.78
CA LYS A 70 4.76 -12.16 -3.16
C LYS A 70 3.76 -11.14 -3.69
N VAL A 71 3.92 -9.88 -3.29
CA VAL A 71 3.09 -8.75 -3.75
C VAL A 71 3.13 -8.57 -5.28
N GLY A 72 4.13 -9.09 -6.00
CA GLY A 72 4.10 -9.11 -7.48
C GLY A 72 3.33 -10.28 -8.11
N ASN A 73 3.05 -11.34 -7.33
CA ASN A 73 2.31 -12.53 -7.79
C ASN A 73 0.85 -12.50 -7.34
N ILE A 74 0.55 -11.74 -6.30
CA ILE A 74 -0.80 -11.25 -6.04
C ILE A 74 -0.98 -10.06 -6.98
N PRO A 75 -2.12 -9.92 -7.67
CA PRO A 75 -2.41 -8.66 -8.35
C PRO A 75 -2.32 -7.55 -7.27
N PHE A 76 -1.28 -6.68 -7.22
CA PHE A 76 -1.16 -5.51 -6.29
C PHE A 76 -1.02 -4.16 -7.01
N SER A 77 -1.82 -3.15 -6.56
CA SER A 77 -1.77 -1.78 -7.06
C SER A 77 -0.56 -1.15 -6.40
N THR A 78 0.57 -1.71 -6.80
CA THR A 78 1.86 -1.12 -6.62
C THR A 78 1.85 0.12 -7.50
N TYR A 79 1.34 1.20 -6.92
CA TYR A 79 1.81 2.52 -7.23
C TYR A 79 3.31 2.52 -6.89
N TYR A 80 4.11 2.08 -7.85
CA TYR A 80 5.56 2.13 -7.81
C TYR A 80 5.98 3.60 -7.97
N TYR A 81 5.77 4.38 -6.92
CA TYR A 81 6.30 5.74 -6.88
C TYR A 81 7.65 5.71 -6.16
N ARG A 82 8.64 6.22 -6.89
CA ARG A 82 10.03 6.33 -6.45
C ARG A 82 10.10 7.32 -5.30
N ASN A 83 10.52 6.84 -4.13
CA ASN A 83 10.76 7.57 -2.87
C ASN A 83 9.47 8.17 -2.24
N ASP A 84 9.21 7.81 -0.98
CA ASP A 84 8.26 8.45 -0.04
C ASP A 84 6.74 8.29 -0.24
N SER A 85 6.28 7.59 -1.28
CA SER A 85 4.85 7.32 -1.48
C SER A 85 4.37 6.06 -0.78
N PRO A 86 3.13 6.04 -0.23
CA PRO A 86 2.61 4.88 0.48
C PRO A 86 2.40 3.72 -0.49
N GLN A 87 2.84 2.53 -0.08
CA GLN A 87 2.37 1.29 -0.72
C GLN A 87 0.97 0.99 -0.22
N ARG A 88 0.09 0.52 -1.12
CA ARG A 88 -1.32 0.32 -0.84
C ARG A 88 -1.77 -1.07 -1.29
N ALA A 89 -2.57 -1.70 -0.46
CA ALA A 89 -3.08 -3.06 -0.62
C ALA A 89 -4.56 -3.07 -0.25
N VAL A 90 -5.44 -3.48 -1.16
CA VAL A 90 -6.87 -3.68 -0.86
C VAL A 90 -7.13 -5.18 -0.71
N LEU A 91 -7.74 -5.56 0.41
CA LEU A 91 -7.86 -6.93 0.86
C LEU A 91 -9.33 -7.23 1.18
N THR A 92 -9.81 -8.42 0.84
CA THR A 92 -11.06 -8.91 1.41
C THR A 92 -10.96 -8.95 2.94
N PRO A 93 -12.05 -8.80 3.69
CA PRO A 93 -12.01 -9.03 5.13
C PRO A 93 -11.53 -10.46 5.45
N GLY A 94 -10.70 -10.62 6.48
CA GLY A 94 -10.10 -11.90 6.86
C GLY A 94 -8.79 -11.77 7.62
N THR A 95 -8.17 -12.91 7.95
CA THR A 95 -6.86 -12.96 8.63
C THR A 95 -5.73 -12.91 7.61
N TYR A 96 -4.74 -12.06 7.88
CA TYR A 96 -3.60 -11.84 7.02
C TYR A 96 -2.27 -11.89 7.77
N THR A 97 -1.29 -12.54 7.17
CA THR A 97 0.12 -12.41 7.51
C THR A 97 0.80 -11.53 6.48
N VAL A 98 1.41 -10.43 6.92
CA VAL A 98 2.09 -9.46 6.08
C VAL A 98 3.57 -9.47 6.41
N GLN A 99 4.40 -9.55 5.38
CA GLN A 99 5.83 -9.35 5.51
C GLN A 99 6.22 -7.97 5.01
N LEU A 100 6.80 -7.18 5.90
CA LEU A 100 7.34 -5.85 5.63
C LEU A 100 8.85 -5.91 5.54
N GLU A 101 9.42 -5.38 4.46
CA GLU A 101 10.84 -5.12 4.32
C GLU A 101 11.15 -3.70 4.78
N TYR A 102 12.27 -3.55 5.49
CA TYR A 102 12.80 -2.25 5.88
C TYR A 102 14.32 -2.27 5.90
N ARG A 103 14.94 -1.09 5.71
CA ARG A 103 16.39 -0.96 5.61
C ARG A 103 16.98 -0.36 6.88
N LEU A 104 17.95 -1.05 7.48
CA LEU A 104 18.86 -0.45 8.45
C LEU A 104 20.14 0.01 7.73
N PRO A 105 20.97 0.89 8.33
CA PRO A 105 22.15 1.45 7.66
C PRO A 105 23.07 0.41 6.99
N LEU A 106 23.13 -0.82 7.52
CA LEU A 106 24.06 -1.87 7.06
C LEU A 106 23.40 -3.11 6.44
N HIS A 107 22.09 -3.30 6.58
CA HIS A 107 21.40 -4.50 6.07
C HIS A 107 19.88 -4.30 5.92
N PHE A 108 19.26 -5.15 5.12
CA PHE A 108 17.80 -5.27 5.04
C PHE A 108 17.28 -6.20 6.14
N MET A 109 16.08 -5.92 6.61
CA MET A 109 15.39 -6.69 7.63
C MET A 109 13.93 -6.90 7.22
N PHE A 110 13.32 -7.91 7.83
CA PHE A 110 11.92 -8.24 7.60
C PHE A 110 11.14 -8.23 8.92
N ALA A 111 9.88 -7.84 8.87
CA ALA A 111 8.93 -7.96 9.95
C ALA A 111 7.68 -8.68 9.46
N ASP A 112 7.39 -9.83 10.07
CA ASP A 112 6.19 -10.60 9.82
C ASP A 112 5.12 -10.25 10.87
N LEU A 113 4.00 -9.73 10.39
CA LEU A 113 2.89 -9.23 11.20
C LEU A 113 1.59 -9.92 10.80
N GLU A 114 0.85 -10.44 11.77
CA GLU A 114 -0.49 -10.97 11.57
C GLU A 114 -1.54 -9.96 12.04
N PHE A 115 -2.62 -9.79 11.29
CA PHE A 115 -3.76 -8.99 11.70
C PHE A 115 -5.08 -9.54 11.11
N GLU A 116 -6.20 -9.11 11.69
CA GLU A 116 -7.54 -9.40 11.21
C GLU A 116 -8.10 -8.14 10.53
N GLY A 117 -8.32 -8.23 9.22
CA GLY A 117 -8.92 -7.17 8.41
C GLY A 117 -10.45 -7.21 8.42
N LYS A 118 -11.06 -6.06 8.67
CA LYS A 118 -12.51 -5.86 8.66
C LYS A 118 -12.98 -5.05 7.45
N PRO A 119 -14.25 -5.18 7.03
CA PRO A 119 -14.81 -4.33 5.97
C PRO A 119 -14.72 -2.85 6.35
N GLY A 120 -14.26 -2.01 5.41
CA GLY A 120 -14.14 -0.56 5.58
C GLY A 120 -12.99 -0.15 6.51
N GLN A 121 -12.18 -1.12 6.96
CA GLN A 121 -11.07 -0.85 7.85
C GLN A 121 -9.87 -0.37 7.04
N LYS A 122 -9.27 0.74 7.48
CA LYS A 122 -7.97 1.17 6.99
C LYS A 122 -6.90 0.87 8.04
N VAL A 123 -5.86 0.16 7.61
CA VAL A 123 -4.73 -0.28 8.42
C VAL A 123 -3.47 0.37 7.86
N ILE A 124 -2.65 0.97 8.73
CA ILE A 124 -1.40 1.65 8.37
C ILE A 124 -0.24 0.90 9.01
N ALA A 125 0.76 0.54 8.22
CA ALA A 125 2.03 0.02 8.70
C ALA A 125 2.91 1.18 9.16
N ARG A 126 3.27 1.17 10.44
CA ARG A 126 4.04 2.21 11.12
C ARG A 126 5.42 1.71 11.49
N THR A 127 6.36 2.65 11.60
CA THR A 127 7.69 2.42 12.17
C THR A 127 7.98 3.43 13.26
N LYS A 128 8.88 3.06 14.17
CA LYS A 128 9.51 3.99 15.09
C LYS A 128 10.97 3.62 15.31
N TYR A 129 11.85 4.61 15.17
CA TYR A 129 13.25 4.42 15.52
C TYR A 129 13.46 4.35 17.03
N VAL A 130 14.04 3.24 17.50
CA VAL A 130 14.28 3.00 18.95
C VAL A 130 15.75 2.72 19.27
N GLY A 131 16.64 2.71 18.25
CA GLY A 131 18.09 2.66 18.47
C GLY A 131 18.90 2.32 17.22
N PRO A 132 20.25 2.30 17.33
CA PRO A 132 21.23 2.19 16.22
C PRO A 132 20.99 1.08 15.20
N SER A 133 20.27 0.03 15.57
CA SER A 133 19.92 -1.09 14.70
C SER A 133 18.56 -1.68 15.07
N ARG A 134 17.68 -0.86 15.66
CA ARG A 134 16.40 -1.31 16.20
C ARG A 134 15.28 -0.38 15.79
N LEU A 135 14.23 -0.98 15.23
CA LEU A 135 12.99 -0.34 14.85
C LEU A 135 11.83 -1.12 15.45
N GLU A 136 10.86 -0.39 15.98
CA GLU A 136 9.54 -0.93 16.24
C GLU A 136 8.70 -0.81 14.98
N ILE A 137 7.95 -1.85 14.65
CA ILE A 137 7.12 -1.94 13.46
C ILE A 137 5.81 -2.59 13.89
N TRP A 138 4.69 -1.95 13.55
CA TRP A 138 3.36 -2.42 13.88
C TRP A 138 2.35 -2.00 12.81
N LEU A 139 1.17 -2.62 12.83
CA LEU A 139 0.00 -2.19 12.07
C LEU A 139 -0.98 -1.49 13.00
N GLU A 140 -1.49 -0.36 12.55
CA GLU A 140 -2.39 0.52 13.28
C GLU A 140 -3.68 0.72 12.51
N ASP A 141 -4.82 0.65 13.19
CA ASP A 141 -6.09 1.04 12.61
C ASP A 141 -6.16 2.57 12.48
N ALA A 142 -6.35 3.08 11.27
CA ALA A 142 -6.28 4.51 10.97
C ALA A 142 -7.39 5.33 11.63
N ALA A 143 -8.54 4.72 11.94
CA ALA A 143 -9.68 5.42 12.54
C ALA A 143 -9.54 5.52 14.07
N THR A 144 -8.97 4.50 14.70
CA THR A 144 -8.89 4.39 16.17
C THR A 144 -7.49 4.63 16.74
N GLY A 145 -6.44 4.53 15.93
CA GLY A 145 -5.05 4.54 16.38
C GLY A 145 -4.65 3.28 17.15
N ALA A 146 -5.50 2.24 17.17
CA ALA A 146 -5.23 1.02 17.90
C ALA A 146 -4.23 0.13 17.15
N VAL A 147 -3.28 -0.48 17.88
CA VAL A 147 -2.42 -1.50 17.31
C VAL A 147 -3.23 -2.76 17.03
N VAL A 148 -3.32 -3.16 15.77
CA VAL A 148 -4.10 -4.33 15.31
C VAL A 148 -3.23 -5.53 14.93
N SER A 149 -1.92 -5.35 14.83
CA SER A 149 -0.99 -6.43 14.49
C SER A 149 -0.44 -7.18 15.69
N LYS A 150 -0.09 -8.45 15.48
CA LYS A 150 0.79 -9.25 16.34
C LYS A 150 2.02 -9.70 15.54
N ARG A 151 3.18 -9.79 16.18
CA ARG A 151 4.39 -10.35 15.54
C ARG A 151 4.21 -11.86 15.36
N VAL A 152 4.50 -12.35 14.17
CA VAL A 152 4.68 -13.79 13.90
C VAL A 152 6.15 -14.11 14.16
N ARG A 153 6.42 -15.20 14.88
CA ARG A 153 7.78 -15.66 15.22
C ARG A 153 8.25 -16.74 14.25
#